data_AF-M0F1Q4-F1
#
_entry.id   AF-M0F1Q4-F1
#
_cell.length_a   1.000
_cell.length_b   1.000
_cell.length_c   1.000
_cell.angle_alpha   90.00
_cell.angle_beta   90.00
_cell.angle_gamma   90.00
#
_symmetry.space_group_name_H-M   'P 1'
#
loop_
_entity.id
_entity.type
_entity.pdbx_description
1 polymer ?
#
loop_
_entity_poly.entity_id
_entity_poly.type
_entity_poly.pdbx_seq_one_letter_code
_entity_poly.pdbx_strand_id
1 'polypeptide(L)'
;MSYDLAIVGRYGKLVELWATDRYPLTLDYPVVDGLKFDATDEDGRPWDVKGSMVNGVRLTFKFWEDQHETLADADGGYALVWYRAEGREITVVSSRTVRARNLEITNWTNPGETHYRSHSREALVVSDTLRS
;
A
#
# COMPACT_ATOMS: atom_id res chain seq x y z
N MET A 1 24.41 -4.31 -0.61
CA MET A 1 23.21 -4.77 0.15
C MET A 1 22.43 -5.66 -0.80
N SER A 2 22.41 -6.98 -0.56
CA SER A 2 21.72 -7.92 -1.44
C SER A 2 20.20 -7.71 -1.31
N TYR A 3 19.51 -7.44 -2.41
CA TYR A 3 18.06 -7.33 -2.46
C TYR A 3 17.47 -8.74 -2.36
N ASP A 4 17.04 -9.15 -1.17
CA ASP A 4 16.31 -10.41 -0.99
C ASP A 4 14.81 -10.16 -1.19
N LEU A 5 14.26 -10.60 -2.32
CA LEU A 5 12.83 -10.43 -2.61
C LEU A 5 11.93 -11.13 -1.58
N ALA A 6 12.39 -12.23 -0.96
CA ALA A 6 11.62 -12.95 0.05
C ALA A 6 11.47 -12.13 1.33
N ILE A 7 12.48 -11.33 1.70
CA ILE A 7 12.40 -10.47 2.88
C ILE A 7 11.42 -9.30 2.66
N VAL A 8 11.38 -8.75 1.45
CA VAL A 8 10.47 -7.65 1.09
C VAL A 8 9.02 -8.11 1.13
N GLY A 9 8.71 -9.27 0.51
CA GLY A 9 7.36 -9.84 0.56
C GLY A 9 6.91 -10.14 1.99
N ARG A 10 7.84 -10.59 2.84
CA ARG A 10 7.55 -10.82 4.25
C ARG A 10 7.22 -9.53 5.03
N TYR A 11 7.94 -8.44 4.78
CA TYR A 11 7.62 -7.16 5.42
C TYR A 11 6.24 -6.64 4.99
N GLY A 12 5.89 -6.78 3.71
CA GLY A 12 4.55 -6.45 3.22
C GLY A 12 3.46 -7.19 4.00
N LYS A 13 3.62 -8.52 4.15
CA LYS A 13 2.68 -9.34 4.93
C LYS A 13 2.58 -8.93 6.40
N LEU A 14 3.69 -8.56 7.05
CA LEU A 14 3.66 -8.08 8.43
C LEU A 14 2.93 -6.74 8.55
N VAL A 15 3.08 -5.85 7.57
CA VAL A 15 2.38 -4.58 7.52
C VAL A 15 0.87 -4.78 7.33
N GLU A 16 0.46 -5.68 6.42
CA GLU A 16 -0.95 -6.09 6.24
C GLU A 16 -1.56 -6.55 7.57
N LEU A 17 -0.94 -7.53 8.22
CA LEU A 17 -1.42 -8.10 9.48
C LEU A 17 -1.54 -7.04 10.58
N TRP A 18 -0.54 -6.17 10.71
CA TRP A 18 -0.56 -5.07 11.68
C TRP A 18 -1.70 -4.09 11.40
N ALA A 19 -1.92 -3.73 10.13
CA ALA A 19 -2.94 -2.76 9.76
C ALA A 19 -4.35 -3.29 10.03
N THR A 20 -4.63 -4.55 9.68
CA THR A 20 -5.94 -5.17 9.88
C THR A 20 -6.23 -5.56 11.33
N ASP A 21 -5.20 -5.65 12.18
CA ASP A 21 -5.38 -5.75 13.64
C ASP A 21 -5.74 -4.39 14.28
N ARG A 22 -5.25 -3.28 13.69
CA ARG A 22 -5.37 -1.94 14.28
C ARG A 22 -6.55 -1.10 13.78
N TYR A 23 -6.97 -1.33 12.54
CA TYR A 23 -8.07 -0.63 11.86
C TYR A 23 -9.25 -1.58 11.69
N PRO A 24 -10.49 -1.06 11.52
CA PRO A 24 -11.68 -1.88 11.26
C PRO A 24 -11.66 -2.42 9.81
N LEU A 25 -10.68 -3.27 9.52
CA LEU A 25 -10.41 -3.86 8.22
C LEU A 25 -10.26 -5.37 8.37
N THR A 26 -10.84 -6.12 7.45
CA THR A 26 -10.72 -7.58 7.37
C THR A 26 -9.74 -7.94 6.26
N LEU A 27 -8.70 -8.72 6.58
CA LEU A 27 -7.75 -9.22 5.59
C LEU A 27 -8.36 -10.39 4.80
N ASP A 28 -8.98 -10.10 3.67
CA ASP A 28 -9.76 -11.05 2.87
C ASP A 28 -9.45 -11.04 1.37
N TYR A 29 -8.56 -10.15 0.92
CA TYR A 29 -8.07 -10.09 -0.44
C TYR A 29 -9.15 -9.96 -1.53
N PRO A 30 -10.01 -8.93 -1.50
CA PRO A 30 -11.14 -8.84 -2.40
C PRO A 30 -10.65 -8.56 -3.83
N VAL A 31 -11.44 -8.98 -4.81
CA VAL A 31 -11.22 -8.68 -6.23
C VAL A 31 -12.33 -7.77 -6.71
N VAL A 32 -11.98 -6.57 -7.18
CA VAL A 32 -12.92 -5.59 -7.75
C VAL A 32 -12.43 -5.26 -9.16
N ASP A 33 -13.29 -5.41 -10.16
CA ASP A 33 -12.98 -5.17 -11.58
C ASP A 33 -11.72 -5.89 -12.08
N GLY A 34 -11.45 -7.09 -11.54
CA GLY A 34 -10.27 -7.90 -11.89
C GLY A 34 -8.98 -7.49 -11.17
N LEU A 35 -9.02 -6.44 -10.34
CA LEU A 35 -7.91 -5.99 -9.51
C LEU A 35 -8.03 -6.56 -8.09
N LYS A 36 -6.91 -7.03 -7.54
CA LYS A 36 -6.84 -7.58 -6.19
C LYS A 36 -6.42 -6.49 -5.21
N PHE A 37 -7.10 -6.41 -4.06
CA PHE A 37 -6.77 -5.55 -2.94
C PHE A 37 -6.43 -6.39 -1.70
N ASP A 38 -6.10 -5.75 -0.58
CA ASP A 38 -5.66 -6.46 0.62
C ASP A 38 -6.82 -6.79 1.55
N ALA A 39 -7.75 -5.85 1.75
CA ALA A 39 -8.75 -5.93 2.79
C ALA A 39 -10.10 -5.30 2.40
N THR A 40 -11.12 -5.54 3.20
CA THR A 40 -12.41 -4.82 3.19
C THR A 40 -12.69 -4.12 4.53
N ASP A 41 -13.42 -3.00 4.51
CA ASP A 41 -13.98 -2.41 5.74
C ASP A 41 -15.33 -3.04 6.13
N GLU A 42 -15.91 -2.62 7.26
CA GLU A 42 -17.20 -3.13 7.78
C GLU A 42 -18.37 -2.94 6.80
N ASP A 43 -18.27 -1.98 5.88
CA ASP A 43 -19.27 -1.72 4.83
C ASP A 43 -18.96 -2.49 3.53
N GLY A 44 -17.92 -3.34 3.53
CA GLY A 44 -17.49 -4.13 2.38
C GLY A 44 -16.71 -3.34 1.32
N ARG A 45 -16.26 -2.12 1.61
CA ARG A 45 -15.47 -1.32 0.66
C ARG A 45 -14.04 -1.87 0.56
N PRO A 46 -13.39 -1.87 -0.62
CA PRO A 46 -12.02 -2.36 -0.76
C PRO A 46 -11.00 -1.40 -0.14
N TRP A 47 -9.95 -1.97 0.46
CA TRP A 47 -8.81 -1.27 1.04
C TRP A 47 -7.49 -1.94 0.69
N ASP A 48 -6.46 -1.12 0.55
CA ASP A 48 -5.11 -1.55 0.17
C ASP A 48 -4.11 -1.07 1.23
N VAL A 49 -3.23 -1.96 1.69
CA VAL A 49 -2.28 -1.68 2.77
C VAL A 49 -0.92 -1.37 2.16
N LYS A 50 -0.40 -0.17 2.41
CA LYS A 50 0.91 0.27 1.91
C LYS A 50 1.88 0.50 3.06
N GLY A 51 3.07 -0.08 2.94
CA GLY A 51 4.17 0.08 3.89
C GLY A 51 5.31 0.95 3.34
N SER A 52 5.87 1.84 4.18
CA SER A 52 7.09 2.58 3.89
C SER A 52 8.15 2.30 4.96
N MET A 53 9.31 1.77 4.54
CA MET A 53 10.41 1.41 5.44
C MET A 53 11.25 2.65 5.77
N VAL A 54 11.18 3.14 7.01
CA VAL A 54 11.84 4.40 7.42
C VAL A 54 13.36 4.30 7.57
N ASN A 55 13.88 3.08 7.77
CA ASN A 55 15.32 2.79 7.78
C ASN A 55 15.80 2.17 6.46
N GLY A 56 15.00 2.29 5.39
CA GLY A 56 15.32 1.81 4.05
C GLY A 56 15.94 2.88 3.15
N VAL A 57 16.28 2.50 1.91
CA VAL A 57 16.93 3.39 0.93
C VAL A 57 15.95 4.42 0.35
N ARG A 58 14.66 4.09 0.26
CA ARG A 58 13.62 4.96 -0.29
C ARG A 58 12.42 5.03 0.63
N LEU A 59 12.14 6.25 1.11
CA LEU A 59 11.01 6.59 1.96
C LEU A 59 9.79 6.90 1.07
N THR A 60 9.29 5.91 0.35
CA THR A 60 8.17 6.08 -0.59
C THR A 60 7.07 5.07 -0.34
N PHE A 61 5.85 5.41 -0.73
CA PHE A 61 4.78 4.47 -1.01
C PHE A 61 4.66 4.27 -2.52
N LYS A 62 4.42 3.03 -2.95
CA LYS A 62 4.15 2.72 -4.35
C LYS A 62 2.64 2.58 -4.56
N PHE A 63 2.13 3.24 -5.58
CA PHE A 63 0.73 3.15 -6.02
C PHE A 63 0.67 2.73 -7.49
N TRP A 64 -0.45 2.10 -7.86
CA TRP A 64 -0.82 1.79 -9.23
C TRP A 64 -2.07 2.59 -9.59
N GLU A 65 -2.08 3.23 -10.75
CA GLU A 65 -3.13 4.18 -11.15
C GLU A 65 -4.50 3.49 -11.25
N ASP A 66 -4.57 2.32 -11.89
CA ASP A 66 -5.79 1.51 -11.99
C ASP A 66 -6.36 1.11 -10.62
N GLN A 67 -5.52 0.62 -9.70
CA GLN A 67 -5.94 0.31 -8.33
C GLN A 67 -6.41 1.56 -7.58
N HIS A 68 -5.75 2.70 -7.80
CA HIS A 68 -6.10 3.95 -7.15
C HIS A 68 -7.46 4.47 -7.60
N GLU A 69 -7.72 4.43 -8.91
CA GLU A 69 -9.01 4.80 -9.50
C GLU A 69 -10.12 3.87 -8.98
N THR A 70 -9.93 2.55 -9.03
CA THR A 70 -10.92 1.59 -8.52
C THR A 70 -11.21 1.79 -7.02
N LEU A 71 -10.19 2.07 -6.19
CA LEU A 71 -10.42 2.39 -4.78
C LEU A 71 -11.19 3.71 -4.62
N ALA A 72 -10.89 4.75 -5.41
CA ALA A 72 -11.58 6.04 -5.30
C ALA A 72 -13.07 5.92 -5.68
N ASP A 73 -13.36 5.16 -6.74
CA ASP A 73 -14.70 4.89 -7.24
C ASP A 73 -15.52 4.06 -6.25
N ALA A 74 -14.91 3.05 -5.64
CA ALA A 74 -15.55 2.18 -4.65
C ALA A 74 -15.68 2.81 -3.24
N ASP A 75 -15.34 4.10 -3.08
CA ASP A 75 -15.21 4.78 -1.77
C ASP A 75 -14.26 4.05 -0.80
N GLY A 76 -13.32 3.29 -1.36
CA GLY A 76 -12.26 2.58 -0.67
C GLY A 76 -11.14 3.48 -0.17
N GLY A 77 -10.08 2.87 0.33
CA GLY A 77 -8.98 3.62 0.91
C GLY A 77 -7.68 2.86 1.06
N TYR A 78 -6.73 3.56 1.68
CA TYR A 78 -5.42 3.03 2.01
C TYR A 78 -5.20 3.01 3.51
N ALA A 79 -4.62 1.93 4.01
CA ALA A 79 -3.93 1.93 5.29
C ALA A 79 -2.42 2.16 5.04
N LEU A 80 -1.92 3.33 5.42
CA LEU A 80 -0.53 3.73 5.24
C LEU A 80 0.26 3.47 6.52
N VAL A 81 1.34 2.70 6.44
CA VAL A 81 2.13 2.28 7.60
C VAL A 81 3.61 2.61 7.39
N TRP A 82 4.19 3.38 8.31
CA TRP A 82 5.61 3.65 8.35
C TRP A 82 6.24 2.72 9.38
N TYR A 83 7.26 1.97 8.98
CA TYR A 83 7.87 0.96 9.85
C TYR A 83 9.39 0.93 9.73
N ARG A 84 10.05 0.46 10.77
CA ARG A 84 11.46 0.04 10.74
C ARG A 84 11.54 -1.46 10.53
N ALA A 85 12.41 -1.92 9.64
CA ALA A 85 12.72 -3.34 9.54
C ALA A 85 13.92 -3.71 10.42
N GLU A 86 13.77 -4.77 11.20
CA GLU A 86 14.79 -5.26 12.14
C GLU A 86 14.92 -6.77 11.97
N GLY A 87 15.86 -7.20 11.13
CA GLY A 87 16.08 -8.62 10.81
C GLY A 87 14.88 -9.27 10.11
N ARG A 88 14.03 -9.95 10.87
CA ARG A 88 12.78 -10.56 10.39
C ARG A 88 11.58 -9.97 11.13
N GLU A 89 11.63 -8.74 11.58
CA GLU A 89 10.49 -8.11 12.24
C GLU A 89 10.30 -6.70 11.71
N ILE A 90 9.13 -6.14 12.00
CA ILE A 90 8.86 -4.73 11.78
C ILE A 90 8.47 -4.08 13.10
N THR A 91 8.93 -2.85 13.29
CA THR A 91 8.48 -1.97 14.36
C THR A 91 7.76 -0.81 13.70
N VAL A 92 6.43 -0.72 13.89
CA VAL A 92 5.63 0.38 13.33
C VAL A 92 5.93 1.67 14.07
N VAL A 93 6.24 2.72 13.30
CA VAL A 93 6.59 4.05 13.80
C VAL A 93 5.38 4.97 13.78
N SER A 94 4.58 4.91 12.72
CA SER A 94 3.33 5.65 12.59
C SER A 94 2.43 4.96 11.57
N SER A 95 1.14 5.26 11.59
CA SER A 95 0.22 4.86 10.54
C SER A 95 -0.99 5.78 10.47
N ARG A 96 -1.71 5.74 9.36
CA ARG A 96 -3.03 6.35 9.21
C ARG A 96 -3.81 5.69 8.09
N THR A 97 -5.13 5.88 8.12
CA THR A 97 -6.03 5.57 7.00
C THR A 97 -6.29 6.83 6.17
N VAL A 98 -6.51 6.67 4.87
CA VAL A 98 -6.94 7.76 3.98
C VAL A 98 -7.87 7.21 2.90
N ARG A 99 -8.99 7.89 2.64
CA ARG A 99 -9.84 7.55 1.50
C ARG A 99 -9.07 7.82 0.20
N ALA A 100 -9.15 6.91 -0.76
CA ALA A 100 -8.37 7.02 -1.99
C ALA A 100 -8.69 8.33 -2.74
N ARG A 101 -9.97 8.72 -2.80
CA ARG A 101 -10.42 10.00 -3.38
C ARG A 101 -9.86 11.26 -2.73
N ASN A 102 -9.35 11.17 -1.50
CA ASN A 102 -8.75 12.30 -0.77
C ASN A 102 -7.22 12.35 -0.94
N LEU A 103 -6.63 11.41 -1.68
CA LEU A 103 -5.21 11.32 -1.96
C LEU A 103 -4.96 11.71 -3.42
N GLU A 104 -4.52 12.94 -3.65
CA GLU A 104 -4.13 13.38 -4.99
C GLU A 104 -2.74 12.85 -5.34
N ILE A 105 -2.65 12.07 -6.42
CA ILE A 105 -1.38 11.56 -6.96
C ILE A 105 -1.20 12.13 -8.37
N THR A 106 -0.12 12.87 -8.58
CA THR A 106 0.13 13.60 -9.84
C THR A 106 1.39 13.12 -10.57
N ASN A 107 2.18 12.26 -9.96
CA ASN A 107 3.48 11.81 -10.48
C ASN A 107 3.44 10.41 -11.11
N TRP A 108 2.35 10.09 -11.83
CA TRP A 108 2.20 8.83 -12.54
C TRP A 108 3.24 8.69 -13.65
N THR A 109 3.84 7.51 -13.73
CA THR A 109 4.88 7.14 -14.70
C THR A 109 4.56 5.80 -15.34
N ASN A 110 5.13 5.53 -16.52
CA ASN A 110 4.95 4.23 -17.16
C ASN A 110 5.49 3.13 -16.23
N PRO A 111 4.73 2.03 -16.05
CA PRO A 111 5.19 0.91 -15.25
C PRO A 111 6.45 0.36 -15.94
N GLY A 112 7.47 -0.02 -15.16
CA GLY A 112 8.66 -0.65 -15.74
C GLY A 112 8.31 -1.88 -16.59
N GLU A 113 9.23 -2.34 -17.46
CA GLU A 113 8.99 -3.43 -18.44
C GLU A 113 8.40 -4.73 -17.84
N THR A 114 8.51 -4.94 -16.54
CA THR A 114 7.97 -6.11 -15.84
C THR A 114 6.48 -6.00 -15.48
N HIS A 115 5.89 -4.79 -15.44
CA HIS A 115 4.54 -4.56 -14.88
C HIS A 115 3.52 -3.96 -15.85
N TYR A 116 3.93 -3.57 -17.06
CA TYR A 116 3.02 -2.96 -18.06
C TYR A 116 1.84 -3.82 -18.50
N ARG A 117 1.88 -5.13 -18.25
CA ARG A 117 0.79 -6.06 -18.60
C ARG A 117 -0.28 -6.19 -17.51
N SER A 118 -0.04 -5.65 -16.32
CA SER A 118 -0.89 -5.84 -15.14
C SER A 118 -1.31 -4.54 -14.48
N HIS A 119 -0.63 -3.42 -14.77
CA HIS A 119 -0.99 -2.10 -14.27
C HIS A 119 -0.80 -1.03 -15.34
N SER A 120 -1.65 0.00 -15.31
CA SER A 120 -1.62 1.13 -16.25
C SER A 120 -0.40 2.03 -16.05
N ARG A 121 -0.21 2.55 -14.83
CA ARG A 121 0.90 3.43 -14.41
C ARG A 121 1.30 3.21 -12.97
N GLU A 122 2.54 3.59 -12.63
CA GLU A 122 3.04 3.57 -11.25
C GLU A 122 3.38 4.98 -10.75
N ALA A 123 3.17 5.20 -9.45
CA ALA A 123 3.65 6.36 -8.74
C ALA A 123 4.45 5.96 -7.51
N LEU A 124 5.54 6.68 -7.25
CA LEU A 124 6.28 6.63 -5.98
C LEU A 124 6.07 7.96 -5.25
N VAL A 125 5.24 7.94 -4.21
CA VAL A 125 4.95 9.14 -3.41
C VAL A 125 5.86 9.16 -2.19
N VAL A 126 6.53 10.29 -1.94
CA VAL A 126 7.42 10.46 -0.77
C VAL A 126 6.57 10.34 0.51
N SER A 127 6.94 9.43 1.40
CA SER A 127 6.05 9.03 2.49
C SER A 127 5.84 10.13 3.53
N ASP A 128 6.80 11.05 3.71
CA ASP A 128 6.65 12.19 4.62
C ASP A 128 5.55 13.17 4.18
N THR A 129 5.23 13.26 2.87
CA THR A 129 4.15 14.15 2.39
C THR A 129 2.77 13.63 2.79
N LEU A 130 2.66 12.35 3.18
CA LEU A 130 1.41 11.69 3.55
C LEU A 130 1.27 11.48 5.06
N ARG A 131 2.18 12.01 5.88
CA ARG A 131 2.19 11.83 7.35
C ARG A 131 1.28 12.79 8.13
N SER A 132 0.74 13.83 7.48
CA SER A 132 -0.02 14.92 8.10
C SER A 132 -1.37 14.52 8.69
#